data_AF-A0A3A4Q270-F1
#
_entry.id   AF-A0A3A4Q270-F1
#
_cell.length_a   1.000
_cell.length_b   1.000
_cell.length_c   1.000
_cell.angle_alpha   90.00
_cell.angle_beta   90.00
_cell.angle_gamma   90.00
#
_symmetry.space_group_name_H-M   'P 1'
#
loop_
_entity.id
_entity.type
_entity.pdbx_description
1 polymer ?
#
loop_
_entity_poly.entity_id
_entity_poly.type
_entity_poly.pdbx_seq_one_letter_code
_entity_poly.pdbx_strand_id
1 'polypeptide(L)' 'MTLKNDTQLENTRAKVAMLEQRYEELRHDTTEDGNVRELTMRSLRRTINQFREEIARYESRQTLPR' A
#
# COMPACT_ATOMS: atom_id res chain seq x y z
N MET A 1 -5.61 11.03 0.19
CA MET A 1 -6.74 10.28 -0.39
C MET A 1 -7.70 9.98 0.74
N THR A 2 -9.02 9.93 0.49
CA THR A 2 -9.99 9.52 1.52
C THR A 2 -10.91 8.44 0.98
N LEU A 3 -11.05 7.32 1.69
CA LEU A 3 -11.99 6.26 1.32
C LEU A 3 -13.43 6.66 1.65
N LYS A 4 -14.34 6.43 0.71
CA LYS A 4 -15.76 6.85 0.82
C LYS A 4 -16.75 5.71 0.91
N ASN A 5 -16.40 4.53 0.41
CA ASN A 5 -17.29 3.37 0.36
C ASN A 5 -16.49 2.05 0.38
N ASP A 6 -17.19 0.95 0.59
CA ASP A 6 -16.61 -0.39 0.65
C ASP A 6 -15.94 -0.82 -0.65
N THR A 7 -16.49 -0.43 -1.80
CA THR A 7 -15.86 -0.70 -3.10
C THR A 7 -14.47 -0.03 -3.21
N GLN A 8 -14.31 1.19 -2.72
CA GLN A 8 -13.01 1.86 -2.68
C GLN A 8 -12.07 1.19 -1.67
N LEU A 9 -12.60 0.70 -0.55
CA LEU A 9 -11.84 -0.07 0.43
C LEU A 9 -11.29 -1.37 -0.18
N GLU A 10 -12.13 -2.17 -0.83
CA GLU A 10 -11.73 -3.41 -1.50
C GLU A 10 -10.70 -3.16 -2.60
N ASN A 11 -10.93 -2.16 -3.46
CA ASN A 11 -9.97 -1.78 -4.48
C ASN A 11 -8.62 -1.34 -3.90
N THR A 12 -8.64 -0.65 -2.76
CA THR A 12 -7.42 -0.19 -2.09
C THR A 12 -6.67 -1.34 -1.43
N ARG A 13 -7.38 -2.31 -0.84
CA ARG A 13 -6.80 -3.56 -0.33
C ARG A 13 -6.15 -4.38 -1.46
N ALA A 14 -6.83 -4.53 -2.59
CA ALA A 14 -6.26 -5.20 -3.76
C ALA A 14 -5.00 -4.49 -4.27
N LYS A 15 -5.02 -3.16 -4.32
CA LYS A 15 -3.83 -2.36 -4.67
C LYS A 15 -2.66 -2.56 -3.71
N VAL A 16 -2.94 -2.61 -2.41
CA VAL A 16 -1.92 -2.88 -1.39
C VAL A 16 -1.27 -4.24 -1.63
N ALA A 17 -2.06 -5.29 -1.85
CA ALA A 17 -1.53 -6.62 -2.14
C ALA A 17 -0.64 -6.66 -3.39
N MET A 18 -1.05 -5.98 -4.47
CA MET A 18 -0.23 -5.88 -5.68
C MET A 18 1.09 -5.13 -5.44
N LEU A 19 1.07 -4.05 -4.67
CA LEU A 19 2.27 -3.27 -4.35
C LEU A 19 3.22 -4.04 -3.43
N GLU A 20 2.69 -4.81 -2.50
CA GLU A 20 3.46 -5.69 -1.62
C GLU A 20 4.13 -6.82 -2.41
N GLN A 21 3.41 -7.47 -3.33
CA GLN A 21 4.00 -8.44 -4.23
C GLN A 21 5.15 -7.81 -5.04
N ARG A 22 4.92 -6.62 -5.60
CA ARG A 22 5.95 -5.92 -6.37
C ARG A 22 7.17 -5.56 -5.52
N TYR A 23 6.96 -5.19 -4.26
CA TYR A 23 8.05 -4.91 -3.32
C TYR A 23 8.91 -6.14 -3.06
N GLU A 24 8.30 -7.31 -2.86
CA GLU A 24 9.05 -8.57 -2.67
C GLU A 24 9.77 -9.00 -3.96
N GLU A 25 9.15 -8.85 -5.14
CA GLU A 25 9.82 -9.09 -6.42
C GLU A 25 11.08 -8.22 -6.56
N LEU A 26 10.96 -6.91 -6.34
CA LEU A 26 12.09 -5.97 -6.37
C LEU A 26 13.14 -6.29 -5.32
N ARG A 27 12.76 -6.80 -4.15
CA ARG A 27 13.70 -7.18 -3.09
C ARG A 27 14.60 -8.33 -3.51
N HIS A 28 14.07 -9.27 -4.29
CA HIS A 28 14.80 -10.44 -4.79
C HIS A 28 15.49 -10.18 -6.14
N ASP A 29 15.12 -9.13 -6.86
CA ASP A 29 15.78 -8.73 -8.09
C ASP A 29 17.20 -8.20 -7.82
N THR A 30 18.21 -8.87 -8.38
CA THR A 30 19.63 -8.49 -8.28
C THR A 30 20.18 -7.93 -9.59
N THR A 31 19.32 -7.77 -10.59
CA THR A 31 19.65 -7.33 -11.95
C THR A 31 19.58 -5.81 -12.12
N GLU A 32 18.78 -5.11 -11.31
CA GLU A 32 18.71 -3.65 -11.31
C GLU A 32 19.86 -2.99 -10.50
N ASP A 33 20.21 -1.75 -10.86
CA ASP A 33 21.14 -0.91 -10.10
C ASP A 33 20.66 -0.80 -8.63
N GLY A 34 21.53 -1.17 -7.70
CA GLY A 34 21.20 -1.26 -6.28
C GLY A 34 20.65 0.05 -5.69
N ASN A 35 21.10 1.21 -6.18
CA ASN A 35 20.60 2.51 -5.72
C ASN A 35 19.18 2.80 -6.25
N VAL A 36 18.92 2.48 -7.52
CA VAL A 36 17.58 2.64 -8.13
C VAL A 36 16.57 1.71 -7.47
N ARG A 37 16.98 0.47 -7.18
CA ARG A 37 16.18 -0.52 -6.45
C ARG A 37 15.82 -0.02 -5.06
N GLU A 38 16.80 0.47 -4.29
CA GLU A 38 16.56 0.98 -2.94
C GLU A 38 15.60 2.17 -2.93
N LEU A 39 15.79 3.13 -3.83
CA LEU A 39 14.90 4.29 -3.96
C LEU A 39 13.46 3.87 -4.31
N THR A 40 13.32 2.93 -5.25
CA THR A 40 12.02 2.39 -5.67
C THR A 40 11.33 1.66 -4.52
N MET A 41 12.05 0.78 -3.82
CA MET A 41 11.54 0.07 -2.65
C MET A 41 11.12 1.03 -1.52
N ARG A 42 11.89 2.10 -1.27
CA ARG A 42 11.55 3.13 -0.27
C ARG A 42 10.28 3.88 -0.65
N SER A 43 10.11 4.20 -1.93
CA SER A 43 8.90 4.85 -2.43
C SER A 43 7.68 3.93 -2.30
N LEU A 44 7.79 2.69 -2.77
CA LEU A 44 6.74 1.67 -2.66
C LEU A 44 6.30 1.47 -1.21
N ARG A 45 7.25 1.32 -0.28
CA ARG A 45 6.95 1.16 1.15
C ARG A 45 6.16 2.35 1.71
N ARG A 46 6.51 3.59 1.34
CA ARG A 46 5.75 4.77 1.77
C ARG A 46 4.34 4.75 1.23
N THR A 47 4.14 4.40 -0.04
CA THR A 47 2.81 4.30 -0.65
C THR A 47 1.96 3.21 0.00
N ILE A 48 2.52 2.02 0.25
CA ILE A 48 1.84 0.93 0.96
C ILE A 48 1.39 1.39 2.35
N ASN A 49 2.27 2.04 3.11
CA ASN A 49 1.94 2.55 4.44
C ASN A 49 0.80 3.57 4.38
N GLN A 50 0.83 4.50 3.42
CA GLN A 50 -0.23 5.49 3.24
C GLN A 50 -1.59 4.84 2.96
N PHE A 51 -1.63 3.79 2.13
CA PHE A 51 -2.88 3.07 1.86
C PHE A 51 -3.36 2.27 3.06
N ARG A 52 -2.46 1.61 3.79
CA ARG A 52 -2.80 0.88 5.04
C ARG A 52 -3.36 1.82 6.10
N GLU A 53 -2.77 3.01 6.28
CA GLU A 53 -3.32 4.02 7.19
C GLU A 53 -4.72 4.47 6.78
N GLU A 54 -4.95 4.66 5.48
CA GLU A 54 -6.24 5.12 4.99
C GLU A 54 -7.33 4.05 5.15
N ILE A 55 -6.98 2.77 4.92
CA ILE A 55 -7.82 1.62 5.24
C ILE A 55 -8.20 1.64 6.73
N ALA A 56 -7.21 1.73 7.62
CA ALA A 56 -7.43 1.71 9.06
C ALA A 56 -8.29 2.91 9.53
N ARG A 57 -8.10 4.10 8.96
CA ARG A 57 -8.93 5.28 9.23
C ARG A 57 -10.37 5.07 8.80
N TYR A 58 -10.60 4.48 7.63
CA TYR A 58 -11.94 4.19 7.14
C TYR A 58 -12.66 3.17 8.02
N GLU A 59 -12.01 2.05 8.31
CA GLU A 59 -12.55 1.00 9.19
C GLU A 59 -12.87 1.55 10.57
N SER A 60 -11.96 2.34 11.16
CA SER A 60 -12.20 2.97 12.46
C SER A 60 -13.46 3.83 12.46
N ARG A 61 -13.69 4.62 11.40
CA ARG A 61 -14.91 5.45 11.24
C ARG A 61 -16.18 4.62 11.11
N GLN A 62 -16.10 3.42 10.54
CA GLN A 62 -17.25 2.49 10.45
C GLN A 62 -17.54 1.81 11.80
N THR A 63 -16.51 1.56 12.61
CA THR A 63 -16.65 0.89 13.91
C THR A 63 -17.05 1.80 15.08
N LEU A 64 -16.93 3.14 14.94
CA LEU A 64 -17.41 4.05 15.98
C LEU A 64 -18.95 4.00 16.04
N PRO A 65 -19.56 3.69 17.20
CA PRO A 65 -20.99 3.85 17.38
C PRO A 65 -21.35 5.34 17.19
N ARG A 66 -22.35 5.58 16.36
CA ARG A 66 -22.83 6.92 16.00
C ARG A 66 -23.62 7.56 17.13
#